data_AF-A0AAE4SAN4-F1
#
_entry.id   AF-A0AAE4SAN4-F1
#
_cell.length_a   1.000
_cell.length_b   1.000
_cell.length_c   1.000
_cell.angle_alpha   90.00
_cell.angle_beta   90.00
_cell.angle_gamma   90.00
#
_symmetry.space_group_name_H-M   'P 1'
#
loop_
_entity.id
_entity.type
_entity.pdbx_description
1 polymer ?
#
loop_
_entity_poly.entity_id
_entity_poly.type
_entity_poly.pdbx_seq_one_letter_code
_entity_poly.pdbx_strand_id
1 'polypeptide(L)'
;MKVYSSFPNKMNFVRSGIDIDSIYKRYALLYDQVIFNRHGCPIGGRDEFSDVASYIGCTVAHRGDRNTGLKLARNTAFKSLFVDMWDFFDNPEELPYQASSYIAPDIAQQVLGYSWFQNALDQEMGIHNHTRESKAAAIVGSDISSDIAFNLLLSDKIPDFNMSLAPVIGRAFASSHNIDNEMNLFTTELIIPDFESLSWDQILELRQDKYIQSFRNKVFNNVGTGVHPDESLHESLEKDLWYLAEQAKPNIEGRLLEMFLSNLPLPSTVNPFSYFYGAKSLAQGAANVEKSWVYVIQHMKKLS
;
A
#
# COMPACT_ATOMS: atom_id res chain seq x y z
N MET A 1 -5.09 -14.38 7.02
CA MET A 1 -5.22 -13.92 5.60
C MET A 1 -5.39 -12.42 5.68
N LYS A 2 -4.57 -11.61 5.02
CA LYS A 2 -4.53 -10.17 5.36
C LYS A 2 -5.57 -9.40 4.57
N VAL A 3 -6.76 -9.35 5.16
CA VAL A 3 -7.94 -8.63 4.68
C VAL A 3 -7.93 -7.22 5.26
N TYR A 4 -8.16 -6.25 4.40
CA TYR A 4 -8.30 -4.83 4.73
C TYR A 4 -9.75 -4.40 4.51
N SER A 5 -10.21 -3.33 5.16
CA SER A 5 -11.52 -2.77 4.86
C SER A 5 -11.57 -1.27 4.95
N SER A 6 -12.69 -0.74 4.45
CA SER A 6 -13.11 0.64 4.63
C SER A 6 -11.97 1.60 4.36
N PHE A 7 -11.46 1.51 3.13
CA PHE A 7 -11.00 2.71 2.44
C PHE A 7 -12.02 3.82 2.75
N PRO A 8 -11.56 4.98 3.20
CA PRO A 8 -12.42 5.99 3.78
C PRO A 8 -13.46 6.49 2.77
N ASN A 9 -14.46 7.21 3.27
CA ASN A 9 -15.21 8.11 2.41
C ASN A 9 -14.20 8.95 1.62
N LYS A 10 -14.27 8.91 0.29
CA LYS A 10 -13.32 9.55 -0.64
C LYS A 10 -13.02 11.00 -0.25
N MET A 11 -14.00 11.71 0.30
CA MET A 11 -13.83 13.08 0.77
C MET A 11 -12.77 13.23 1.87
N ASN A 12 -12.56 12.25 2.75
CA ASN A 12 -11.60 12.33 3.84
C ASN A 12 -10.13 12.27 3.37
N PHE A 13 -9.83 11.56 2.27
CA PHE A 13 -8.51 11.67 1.64
C PHE A 13 -8.33 12.96 0.84
N VAL A 14 -9.38 13.45 0.16
CA VAL A 14 -9.33 14.78 -0.48
C VAL A 14 -9.07 15.88 0.56
N ARG A 15 -9.75 15.84 1.72
CA ARG A 15 -9.48 16.72 2.88
C ARG A 15 -8.09 16.56 3.49
N SER A 16 -7.42 15.44 3.23
CA SER A 16 -6.05 15.19 3.65
C SER A 16 -5.02 15.67 2.62
N GLY A 17 -5.45 16.16 1.45
CA GLY A 17 -4.58 16.56 0.33
C GLY A 17 -3.98 15.38 -0.45
N ILE A 18 -4.55 14.18 -0.29
CA ILE A 18 -3.98 12.92 -0.78
C ILE A 18 -4.75 12.45 -2.03
N ASP A 19 -4.02 12.04 -3.06
CA ASP A 19 -4.63 11.44 -4.25
C ASP A 19 -5.16 10.03 -3.97
N ILE A 20 -6.31 9.73 -4.57
CA ILE A 20 -7.08 8.52 -4.28
C ILE A 20 -6.62 7.34 -5.16
N ASP A 21 -6.16 7.59 -6.38
CA ASP A 21 -5.58 6.56 -7.24
C ASP A 21 -4.28 6.04 -6.63
N SER A 22 -3.41 6.95 -6.16
CA SER A 22 -2.20 6.67 -5.38
C SER A 22 -2.43 5.67 -4.23
N ILE A 23 -3.38 5.96 -3.33
CA ILE A 23 -3.66 5.10 -2.17
C ILE A 23 -4.39 3.81 -2.54
N TYR A 24 -5.32 3.81 -3.52
CA TYR A 24 -5.92 2.57 -4.00
C TYR A 24 -4.88 1.62 -4.61
N LYS A 25 -3.93 2.12 -5.40
CA LYS A 25 -2.81 1.33 -5.94
C LYS A 25 -1.89 0.80 -4.83
N ARG A 26 -1.61 1.63 -3.81
CA ARG A 26 -0.82 1.23 -2.63
C ARG A 26 -1.47 0.05 -1.90
N TYR A 27 -2.76 0.14 -1.59
CA TYR A 27 -3.48 -0.94 -0.92
C TYR A 27 -3.67 -2.17 -1.82
N ALA A 28 -3.84 -1.97 -3.13
CA ALA A 28 -3.85 -3.04 -4.12
C ALA A 28 -2.54 -3.87 -4.09
N LEU A 29 -1.39 -3.24 -3.88
CA LEU A 29 -0.14 -3.97 -3.74
C LEU A 29 -0.01 -4.65 -2.36
N LEU A 30 -0.40 -3.97 -1.28
CA LEU A 30 -0.20 -4.44 0.10
C LEU A 30 -1.15 -5.55 0.58
N TYR A 31 -2.42 -5.54 0.16
CA TYR A 31 -3.46 -6.38 0.78
C TYR A 31 -3.96 -7.51 -0.13
N ASP A 32 -4.40 -8.62 0.47
CA ASP A 32 -4.99 -9.73 -0.30
C ASP A 32 -6.31 -9.24 -0.95
N GLN A 33 -7.17 -8.62 -0.15
CA GLN A 33 -8.42 -7.96 -0.55
C GLN A 33 -8.62 -6.64 0.22
N VAL A 34 -9.35 -5.71 -0.39
CA VAL A 34 -9.79 -4.43 0.18
C VAL A 34 -11.32 -4.42 0.17
N ILE A 35 -11.93 -4.59 1.34
CA ILE A 35 -13.38 -4.47 1.53
C ILE A 35 -13.75 -2.97 1.45
N PHE A 36 -14.84 -2.63 0.78
CA PHE A 36 -15.21 -1.25 0.48
C PHE A 36 -16.54 -0.86 1.13
N ASN A 37 -16.53 0.24 1.87
CA ASN A 37 -17.72 0.83 2.48
C ASN A 37 -18.45 1.74 1.48
N ARG A 38 -19.69 1.41 1.10
CA ARG A 38 -20.49 2.22 0.17
C ARG A 38 -21.16 3.48 0.77
N HIS A 39 -20.90 3.85 2.03
CA HIS A 39 -21.46 5.07 2.65
C HIS A 39 -21.06 6.33 1.86
N GLY A 40 -22.05 7.16 1.51
CA GLY A 40 -21.86 8.37 0.70
C GLY A 40 -21.53 8.11 -0.77
N CYS A 41 -21.41 6.85 -1.21
CA CYS A 41 -21.11 6.50 -2.61
C CYS A 41 -22.40 6.29 -3.40
N PRO A 42 -22.51 6.79 -4.65
CA PRO A 42 -23.68 6.56 -5.51
C PRO A 42 -23.64 5.15 -6.14
N ILE A 43 -23.76 4.13 -5.29
CA ILE A 43 -23.74 2.69 -5.65
C ILE A 43 -25.08 2.06 -5.26
N GLY A 44 -25.88 1.66 -6.25
CA GLY A 44 -27.21 1.11 -6.01
C GLY A 44 -28.09 1.06 -7.26
N GLY A 45 -29.23 0.37 -7.14
CA GLY A 45 -30.15 0.12 -8.26
C GLY A 45 -30.89 1.35 -8.81
N ARG A 46 -30.60 2.56 -8.30
CA ARG A 46 -31.10 3.84 -8.82
C ARG A 46 -30.00 4.90 -8.96
N ASP A 47 -28.76 4.52 -8.73
CA ASP A 47 -27.63 5.43 -8.56
C ASP A 47 -26.69 5.39 -9.78
N GLU A 48 -25.56 6.09 -9.70
CA GLU A 48 -24.66 6.26 -10.84
C GLU A 48 -23.88 4.98 -11.21
N PHE A 49 -23.65 4.08 -10.24
CA PHE A 49 -22.89 2.84 -10.42
C PHE A 49 -23.64 1.61 -9.89
N SER A 50 -23.50 0.49 -10.59
CA SER A 50 -24.11 -0.80 -10.23
C SER A 50 -23.41 -1.53 -9.09
N ASP A 51 -22.13 -1.25 -8.88
CA ASP A 51 -21.24 -2.01 -7.99
C ASP A 51 -19.98 -1.22 -7.62
N VAL A 52 -19.32 -1.68 -6.55
CA VAL A 52 -18.05 -1.14 -6.03
C VAL A 52 -16.96 -1.02 -7.09
N ALA A 53 -16.72 -2.06 -7.88
CA ALA A 53 -15.67 -2.06 -8.89
C ALA A 53 -15.92 -0.98 -9.96
N SER A 54 -17.18 -0.75 -10.34
CA SER A 54 -17.57 0.29 -11.28
C SER A 54 -17.36 1.70 -10.71
N TYR A 55 -17.69 1.93 -9.43
CA TYR A 55 -17.45 3.20 -8.74
C TYR A 55 -15.95 3.50 -8.56
N ILE A 56 -15.16 2.53 -8.08
CA ILE A 56 -13.72 2.68 -7.86
C ILE A 56 -13.02 2.86 -9.20
N GLY A 57 -13.31 2.02 -10.20
CA GLY A 57 -12.76 2.13 -11.55
C GLY A 57 -12.98 3.51 -12.18
N CYS A 58 -14.18 4.09 -12.03
CA CYS A 58 -14.49 5.45 -12.51
C CYS A 58 -13.97 6.57 -11.60
N THR A 59 -13.55 6.25 -10.37
CA THR A 59 -12.88 7.18 -9.45
C THR A 59 -11.38 7.27 -9.68
N VAL A 60 -10.73 6.18 -10.12
CA VAL A 60 -9.28 6.13 -10.42
C VAL A 60 -8.94 6.45 -11.87
N ALA A 61 -9.87 6.27 -12.81
CA ALA A 61 -9.66 6.71 -14.18
C ALA A 61 -9.46 8.24 -14.25
N HIS A 62 -8.49 8.70 -15.07
CA HIS A 62 -8.18 10.12 -15.22
C HIS A 62 -9.45 10.96 -15.46
N ARG A 63 -9.56 12.09 -14.75
CA ARG A 63 -10.76 12.93 -14.62
C ARG A 63 -11.51 13.13 -15.94
N GLY A 64 -12.59 12.36 -16.13
CA GLY A 64 -13.49 12.43 -17.28
C GLY A 64 -13.66 11.12 -18.07
N ASP A 65 -12.69 10.20 -18.04
CA ASP A 65 -12.79 8.96 -18.82
C ASP A 65 -13.53 7.83 -18.08
N ARG A 66 -14.86 7.97 -18.02
CA ARG A 66 -15.78 6.92 -17.54
C ARG A 66 -15.61 5.61 -18.32
N ASN A 67 -15.23 5.64 -19.60
CA ASN A 67 -15.13 4.43 -20.43
C ASN A 67 -13.92 3.58 -20.03
N THR A 68 -12.76 4.20 -19.77
CA THR A 68 -11.60 3.52 -19.20
C THR A 68 -11.88 3.01 -17.78
N GLY A 69 -12.58 3.78 -16.95
CA GLY A 69 -13.00 3.32 -15.61
C GLY A 69 -13.91 2.10 -15.64
N LEU A 70 -14.93 2.10 -16.50
CA LEU A 70 -15.82 0.94 -16.71
C LEU A 70 -15.13 -0.24 -17.43
N LYS A 71 -14.05 0.00 -18.18
CA LYS A 71 -13.20 -1.07 -18.73
C LYS A 71 -12.37 -1.74 -17.63
N LEU A 72 -11.77 -0.95 -16.72
CA LEU A 72 -11.02 -1.46 -15.57
C LEU A 72 -11.92 -2.25 -14.61
N ALA A 73 -13.14 -1.76 -14.33
CA ALA A 73 -14.14 -2.45 -13.53
C ALA A 73 -14.56 -3.85 -14.04
N ARG A 74 -14.34 -4.13 -15.34
CA ARG A 74 -14.62 -5.44 -15.96
C ARG A 74 -13.44 -6.42 -15.86
N ASN A 75 -12.26 -5.96 -15.44
CA ASN A 75 -11.12 -6.84 -15.17
C ASN A 75 -11.42 -7.68 -13.91
N THR A 76 -11.39 -9.00 -14.03
CA THR A 76 -11.72 -9.92 -12.93
C THR A 76 -10.75 -9.82 -11.76
N ALA A 77 -9.45 -9.56 -12.01
CA ALA A 77 -8.46 -9.38 -10.97
C ALA A 77 -8.67 -8.05 -10.21
N PHE A 78 -9.05 -6.98 -10.91
CA PHE A 78 -9.45 -5.71 -10.30
C PHE A 78 -10.73 -5.86 -9.47
N LYS A 79 -11.76 -6.51 -10.02
CA LYS A 79 -13.02 -6.76 -9.29
C LYS A 79 -12.86 -7.68 -8.09
N SER A 80 -11.94 -8.65 -8.12
CA SER A 80 -11.67 -9.55 -6.98
C SER A 80 -10.91 -8.90 -5.81
N LEU A 81 -10.24 -7.78 -6.07
CA LEU A 81 -9.55 -6.99 -5.05
C LEU A 81 -10.54 -6.19 -4.20
N PHE A 82 -11.53 -5.55 -4.83
CA PHE A 82 -12.48 -4.65 -4.17
C PHE A 82 -13.82 -5.34 -3.91
N VAL A 83 -13.99 -5.83 -2.67
CA VAL A 83 -15.20 -6.54 -2.20
C VAL A 83 -16.18 -5.53 -1.59
N ASP A 84 -17.50 -5.72 -1.70
CA ASP A 84 -18.43 -4.84 -0.98
C ASP A 84 -18.42 -5.20 0.51
N MET A 85 -18.46 -4.20 1.40
CA MET A 85 -18.69 -4.45 2.82
C MET A 85 -19.98 -5.24 3.04
N TRP A 86 -20.98 -5.08 2.17
CA TRP A 86 -22.26 -5.80 2.26
C TRP A 86 -22.14 -7.31 2.03
N ASP A 87 -21.04 -7.79 1.45
CA ASP A 87 -20.78 -9.24 1.29
C ASP A 87 -20.42 -9.94 2.63
N PHE A 88 -20.22 -9.18 3.72
CA PHE A 88 -19.78 -9.69 5.04
C PHE A 88 -20.86 -9.68 6.13
N PHE A 89 -22.08 -9.24 5.85
CA PHE A 89 -23.14 -9.06 6.86
C PHE A 89 -24.50 -9.54 6.36
N ASP A 90 -25.23 -10.31 7.17
CA ASP A 90 -26.52 -10.90 6.79
C ASP A 90 -27.62 -9.84 6.51
N ASN A 91 -27.57 -8.72 7.24
CA ASN A 91 -28.51 -7.59 7.14
C ASN A 91 -27.78 -6.29 6.71
N PRO A 92 -27.35 -6.15 5.44
CA PRO A 92 -26.50 -5.05 5.02
C PRO A 92 -27.21 -3.68 4.99
N GLU A 93 -28.54 -3.63 5.10
CA GLU A 93 -29.33 -2.42 5.30
C GLU A 93 -29.22 -1.85 6.73
N GLU A 94 -28.98 -2.71 7.72
CA GLU A 94 -28.85 -2.29 9.13
C GLU A 94 -27.45 -1.74 9.46
N LEU A 95 -26.47 -1.99 8.58
CA LEU A 95 -25.06 -1.62 8.77
C LEU A 95 -24.80 -0.18 9.25
N PRO A 96 -25.45 0.87 8.70
CA PRO A 96 -25.24 2.24 9.18
C PRO A 96 -25.68 2.44 10.64
N TYR A 97 -26.74 1.74 11.07
CA TYR A 97 -27.22 1.78 12.45
C TYR A 97 -26.28 0.98 13.37
N GLN A 98 -25.92 -0.24 12.96
CA GLN A 98 -24.98 -1.09 13.71
C GLN A 98 -23.63 -0.37 13.92
N ALA A 99 -23.04 0.17 12.85
CA ALA A 99 -21.78 0.91 12.92
C ALA A 99 -21.90 2.16 13.81
N SER A 100 -23.02 2.89 13.78
CA SER A 100 -23.21 4.07 14.64
C SER A 100 -23.04 3.79 16.14
N SER A 101 -23.26 2.55 16.58
CA SER A 101 -23.10 2.14 17.99
C SER A 101 -21.64 1.99 18.44
N TYR A 102 -20.68 1.93 17.50
CA TYR A 102 -19.24 1.88 17.79
C TYR A 102 -18.63 3.29 18.01
N ILE A 103 -19.39 4.36 17.80
CA ILE A 103 -18.96 5.74 18.09
C ILE A 103 -19.41 6.15 19.50
N ALA A 104 -18.44 6.34 20.39
CA ALA A 104 -18.70 6.86 21.72
C ALA A 104 -19.14 8.34 21.68
N PRO A 105 -19.99 8.82 22.62
CA PRO A 105 -20.56 10.18 22.55
C PRO A 105 -19.52 11.32 22.62
N ASP A 106 -18.41 11.09 23.31
CA ASP A 106 -17.28 12.01 23.40
C ASP A 106 -16.50 12.10 22.08
N ILE A 107 -16.28 10.95 21.42
CA ILE A 107 -15.71 10.88 20.07
C ILE A 107 -16.60 11.66 19.09
N ALA A 108 -17.93 11.42 19.13
CA ALA A 108 -18.88 12.16 18.30
C ALA A 108 -18.85 13.68 18.57
N GLN A 109 -18.72 14.09 19.84
CA GLN A 109 -18.63 15.51 20.21
C GLN A 109 -17.32 16.16 19.72
N GLN A 110 -16.19 15.46 19.77
CA GLN A 110 -14.91 15.94 19.25
C GLN A 110 -14.95 16.10 17.72
N VAL A 111 -15.45 15.09 17.00
CA VAL A 111 -15.64 15.16 15.55
C VAL A 111 -16.58 16.29 15.15
N LEU A 112 -17.69 16.49 15.87
CA LEU A 112 -18.61 17.61 15.64
C LEU A 112 -17.95 18.98 15.92
N GLY A 113 -17.07 19.08 16.91
CA GLY A 113 -16.28 20.30 17.15
C GLY A 113 -15.32 20.62 16.00
N TYR A 114 -14.61 19.59 15.51
CA TYR A 114 -13.69 19.72 14.38
C TYR A 114 -14.38 20.01 13.04
N SER A 115 -15.60 19.48 12.83
CA SER A 115 -16.24 19.52 11.51
C SER A 115 -16.64 20.93 11.03
N TRP A 116 -16.85 21.89 11.94
CA TRP A 116 -17.05 23.30 11.58
C TRP A 116 -15.77 23.94 11.04
N PHE A 117 -14.63 23.70 11.70
CA PHE A 117 -13.32 24.18 11.25
C PHE A 117 -12.92 23.56 9.91
N GLN A 118 -13.03 22.23 9.79
CA GLN A 118 -12.74 21.53 8.54
C GLN A 118 -13.71 21.92 7.41
N ASN A 119 -14.97 22.26 7.70
CA ASN A 119 -15.90 22.79 6.70
C ASN A 119 -15.46 24.15 6.11
N ALA A 120 -14.79 25.01 6.89
CA ALA A 120 -14.22 26.25 6.34
C ALA A 120 -13.07 25.93 5.36
N LEU A 121 -12.16 25.04 5.75
CA LEU A 121 -11.08 24.55 4.88
C LEU A 121 -11.60 23.84 3.62
N ASP A 122 -12.68 23.07 3.72
CA ASP A 122 -13.34 22.43 2.58
C ASP A 122 -13.72 23.48 1.51
N GLN A 123 -14.26 24.64 1.91
CA GLN A 123 -14.59 25.72 0.97
C GLN A 123 -13.34 26.33 0.31
N GLU A 124 -12.26 26.53 1.05
CA GLU A 124 -10.98 27.02 0.52
C GLU A 124 -10.34 26.02 -0.46
N MET A 125 -10.50 24.72 -0.21
CA MET A 125 -10.07 23.62 -1.10
C MET A 125 -11.00 23.40 -2.32
N GLY A 126 -12.08 24.17 -2.46
CA GLY A 126 -13.08 24.00 -3.53
C GLY A 126 -14.02 22.79 -3.34
N ILE A 127 -14.07 22.21 -2.14
CA ILE A 127 -14.99 21.13 -1.77
C ILE A 127 -16.36 21.73 -1.43
N HIS A 128 -17.28 21.66 -2.39
CA HIS A 128 -18.63 22.22 -2.26
C HIS A 128 -19.62 21.24 -1.62
N ASN A 129 -19.59 21.15 -0.28
CA ASN A 129 -20.49 20.27 0.50
C ASN A 129 -21.96 20.71 0.43
N HIS A 130 -22.30 21.90 0.94
CA HIS A 130 -23.68 22.43 0.97
C HIS A 130 -23.70 23.95 1.25
N THR A 131 -24.71 24.69 0.74
CA THR A 131 -24.79 26.16 0.85
C THR A 131 -25.07 26.69 2.26
N ARG A 132 -25.83 25.95 3.07
CA ARG A 132 -25.99 26.20 4.51
C ARG A 132 -24.85 25.53 5.28
N GLU A 133 -24.06 26.35 5.96
CA GLU A 133 -22.89 25.96 6.76
C GLU A 133 -23.17 24.81 7.74
N SER A 134 -24.24 24.89 8.53
CA SER A 134 -24.58 23.85 9.52
C SER A 134 -24.86 22.47 8.93
N LYS A 135 -25.33 22.41 7.67
CA LYS A 135 -25.47 21.15 6.93
C LYS A 135 -24.14 20.68 6.35
N ALA A 136 -23.26 21.61 5.97
CA ALA A 136 -21.95 21.28 5.43
C ALA A 136 -21.00 20.75 6.54
N ALA A 137 -21.00 21.38 7.72
CA ALA A 137 -20.34 20.84 8.92
C ALA A 137 -20.93 19.49 9.38
N ALA A 138 -22.24 19.26 9.20
CA ALA A 138 -22.86 17.95 9.45
C ALA A 138 -22.43 16.88 8.45
N ILE A 139 -22.22 17.22 7.16
CA ILE A 139 -21.64 16.32 6.15
C ILE A 139 -20.22 15.93 6.56
N VAL A 140 -19.34 16.90 6.82
CA VAL A 140 -17.96 16.65 7.29
C VAL A 140 -17.94 15.77 8.55
N GLY A 141 -18.84 16.02 9.50
CA GLY A 141 -18.98 15.20 10.72
C GLY A 141 -19.45 13.77 10.43
N SER A 142 -20.40 13.58 9.50
CA SER A 142 -20.86 12.25 9.07
C SER A 142 -19.78 11.49 8.31
N ASP A 143 -19.04 12.18 7.44
CA ASP A 143 -17.96 11.60 6.65
C ASP A 143 -16.84 11.08 7.55
N ILE A 144 -16.46 11.82 8.60
CA ILE A 144 -15.44 11.39 9.57
C ILE A 144 -15.98 10.32 10.52
N SER A 145 -17.21 10.47 11.03
CA SER A 145 -17.78 9.53 12.01
C SER A 145 -18.05 8.16 11.39
N SER A 146 -18.56 8.11 10.16
CA SER A 146 -18.82 6.84 9.45
C SER A 146 -17.54 6.05 9.18
N ASP A 147 -16.47 6.74 8.80
CA ASP A 147 -15.14 6.18 8.55
C ASP A 147 -14.59 5.42 9.77
N ILE A 148 -14.62 6.08 10.94
CA ILE A 148 -14.27 5.47 12.23
C ILE A 148 -15.22 4.31 12.55
N ALA A 149 -16.53 4.53 12.40
CA ALA A 149 -17.58 3.58 12.80
C ALA A 149 -17.48 2.24 12.07
N PHE A 150 -17.27 2.28 10.74
CA PHE A 150 -17.14 1.08 9.93
C PHE A 150 -15.80 0.38 10.19
N ASN A 151 -14.69 1.10 10.34
CA ASN A 151 -13.39 0.51 10.71
C ASN A 151 -13.42 -0.22 12.07
N LEU A 152 -14.09 0.37 13.07
CA LEU A 152 -14.28 -0.26 14.39
C LEU A 152 -15.21 -1.49 14.33
N LEU A 153 -16.31 -1.40 13.57
CA LEU A 153 -17.21 -2.55 13.35
C LEU A 153 -16.48 -3.70 12.65
N LEU A 154 -15.66 -3.41 11.65
CA LEU A 154 -14.95 -4.43 10.87
C LEU A 154 -13.82 -5.09 11.67
N SER A 155 -13.14 -4.36 12.57
CA SER A 155 -12.13 -4.95 13.47
C SER A 155 -12.71 -5.90 14.52
N ASP A 156 -13.97 -5.70 14.93
CA ASP A 156 -14.70 -6.59 15.84
C ASP A 156 -15.24 -7.85 15.13
N LYS A 157 -15.40 -7.82 13.80
CA LYS A 157 -15.95 -8.94 13.00
C LYS A 157 -14.91 -9.77 12.27
N ILE A 158 -13.75 -9.19 11.92
CA ILE A 158 -12.78 -9.80 11.00
C ILE A 158 -11.44 -10.05 11.72
N PRO A 159 -10.95 -11.30 11.81
CA PRO A 159 -9.61 -11.61 12.29
C PRO A 159 -8.50 -11.12 11.31
N ASP A 160 -7.29 -10.88 11.82
CA ASP A 160 -6.14 -10.30 11.08
C ASP A 160 -6.39 -8.91 10.44
N PHE A 161 -7.40 -8.19 10.94
CA PHE A 161 -7.86 -6.92 10.39
C PHE A 161 -6.94 -5.72 10.70
N ASN A 162 -6.79 -4.81 9.74
CA ASN A 162 -5.98 -3.59 9.85
C ASN A 162 -6.84 -2.38 9.44
N MET A 163 -6.91 -1.33 10.26
CA MET A 163 -7.80 -0.18 10.08
C MET A 163 -7.22 0.85 9.08
N SER A 164 -8.07 1.39 8.20
CA SER A 164 -7.76 2.55 7.38
C SER A 164 -8.34 3.80 8.00
N LEU A 165 -7.50 4.73 8.48
CA LEU A 165 -7.96 6.03 8.99
C LEU A 165 -7.23 7.17 8.27
N ALA A 166 -8.00 7.98 7.53
CA ALA A 166 -7.46 9.14 6.81
C ALA A 166 -6.83 10.18 7.76
N PRO A 167 -5.75 10.88 7.38
CA PRO A 167 -5.07 11.84 8.26
C PRO A 167 -5.97 12.94 8.85
N VAL A 168 -7.04 13.35 8.14
CA VAL A 168 -8.08 14.26 8.67
C VAL A 168 -8.73 13.75 9.96
N ILE A 169 -8.83 12.43 10.17
CA ILE A 169 -9.34 11.81 11.40
C ILE A 169 -8.33 12.03 12.54
N GLY A 170 -7.04 11.80 12.28
CA GLY A 170 -5.98 12.11 13.23
C GLY A 170 -5.98 13.58 13.66
N ARG A 171 -6.27 14.51 12.72
CA ARG A 171 -6.43 15.94 13.02
C ARG A 171 -7.68 16.25 13.86
N ALA A 172 -8.77 15.48 13.72
CA ALA A 172 -9.97 15.63 14.55
C ALA A 172 -9.74 15.26 16.02
N PHE A 173 -8.75 14.39 16.30
CA PHE A 173 -8.37 13.94 17.64
C PHE A 173 -7.05 14.54 18.16
N ALA A 174 -6.50 15.54 17.47
CA ALA A 174 -5.15 16.06 17.72
C ALA A 174 -5.03 16.95 18.98
N SER A 175 -5.09 16.33 20.16
CA SER A 175 -4.23 16.74 21.27
C SER A 175 -2.89 16.03 21.11
N SER A 176 -1.79 16.79 21.08
CA SER A 176 -0.47 16.38 20.60
C SER A 176 0.08 15.07 21.19
N HIS A 177 0.08 13.97 20.43
CA HIS A 177 1.03 12.85 20.45
C HIS A 177 1.06 12.21 19.05
N ASN A 178 2.15 11.51 18.70
CA ASN A 178 2.37 11.01 17.33
C ASN A 178 1.30 10.02 16.87
N ILE A 179 0.83 10.20 15.64
CA ILE A 179 0.00 9.24 14.90
C ILE A 179 0.84 8.73 13.71
N ASP A 180 1.84 7.91 14.00
CA ASP A 180 2.64 7.21 12.99
C ASP A 180 1.81 6.08 12.36
N ASN A 181 0.92 6.47 11.44
CA ASN A 181 -0.07 5.61 10.81
C ASN A 181 0.45 5.00 9.49
N GLU A 182 -0.20 3.94 9.01
CA GLU A 182 0.14 3.26 7.75
C GLU A 182 0.15 4.19 6.51
N MET A 183 -0.51 5.34 6.60
CA MET A 183 -0.48 6.40 5.58
C MET A 183 0.93 6.92 5.26
N ASN A 184 1.86 6.82 6.23
CA ASN A 184 3.26 7.23 6.10
C ASN A 184 4.14 6.17 5.40
N LEU A 185 3.59 5.04 4.98
CA LEU A 185 4.26 4.14 4.03
C LEU A 185 4.41 4.83 2.66
N PHE A 186 5.54 4.60 2.02
CA PHE A 186 5.90 4.99 0.65
C PHE A 186 5.69 6.49 0.37
N THR A 187 6.13 7.32 1.32
CA THR A 187 6.23 8.79 1.17
C THR A 187 7.64 9.23 0.81
N THR A 188 8.61 8.30 0.73
CA THR A 188 10.00 8.58 0.36
C THR A 188 10.38 7.94 -0.98
N GLU A 189 10.72 8.76 -1.99
CA GLU A 189 11.02 8.34 -3.37
C GLU A 189 12.25 7.41 -3.52
N LEU A 190 13.06 7.28 -2.46
CA LEU A 190 14.48 6.93 -2.58
C LEU A 190 14.78 5.46 -2.90
N ILE A 191 13.85 4.52 -2.65
CA ILE A 191 14.04 3.08 -2.90
C ILE A 191 12.78 2.36 -3.41
N ILE A 192 11.58 2.71 -2.94
CA ILE A 192 10.32 2.09 -3.39
C ILE A 192 9.69 2.96 -4.48
N PRO A 193 9.26 2.40 -5.63
CA PRO A 193 8.69 3.21 -6.72
C PRO A 193 7.47 4.01 -6.27
N ASP A 194 7.37 5.24 -6.77
CA ASP A 194 6.16 6.05 -6.65
C ASP A 194 4.95 5.28 -7.23
N PHE A 195 3.90 5.18 -6.44
CA PHE A 195 2.66 4.49 -6.80
C PHE A 195 1.81 5.29 -7.79
N GLU A 196 1.98 6.62 -7.86
CA GLU A 196 1.27 7.44 -8.85
C GLU A 196 1.75 7.11 -10.27
N SER A 197 3.06 6.92 -10.45
CA SER A 197 3.70 6.52 -11.71
C SER A 197 3.28 5.14 -12.27
N LEU A 198 2.80 4.22 -11.42
CA LEU A 198 2.44 2.86 -11.84
C LEU A 198 1.02 2.82 -12.43
N SER A 199 0.84 2.12 -13.55
CA SER A 199 -0.50 1.89 -14.13
C SER A 199 -1.26 0.80 -13.38
N TRP A 200 -2.59 0.79 -13.49
CA TRP A 200 -3.41 -0.28 -12.91
C TRP A 200 -3.10 -1.67 -13.48
N ASP A 201 -2.73 -1.77 -14.76
CA ASP A 201 -2.30 -3.03 -15.35
C ASP A 201 -0.98 -3.52 -14.73
N GLN A 202 -0.02 -2.62 -14.45
CA GLN A 202 1.23 -2.95 -13.75
C GLN A 202 0.99 -3.35 -12.29
N ILE A 203 0.07 -2.68 -11.58
CA ILE A 203 -0.31 -3.05 -10.21
C ILE A 203 -0.95 -4.45 -10.17
N LEU A 204 -1.77 -4.79 -11.16
CA LEU A 204 -2.38 -6.12 -11.28
C LEU A 204 -1.35 -7.20 -11.68
N GLU A 205 -0.34 -6.86 -12.48
CA GLU A 205 0.80 -7.73 -12.80
C GLU A 205 1.67 -8.00 -11.55
N LEU A 206 2.06 -6.95 -10.80
CA LEU A 206 2.84 -7.06 -9.57
C LEU A 206 2.14 -7.91 -8.49
N ARG A 207 0.81 -7.89 -8.43
CA ARG A 207 0.02 -8.79 -7.57
C ARG A 207 0.17 -10.28 -7.92
N GLN A 208 0.63 -10.62 -9.12
CA GLN A 208 0.91 -12.01 -9.54
C GLN A 208 2.39 -12.42 -9.32
N ASP A 209 3.27 -11.52 -8.87
CA ASP A 209 4.66 -11.89 -8.65
C ASP A 209 4.78 -12.89 -7.49
N LYS A 210 5.50 -13.98 -7.74
CA LYS A 210 5.79 -15.07 -6.78
C LYS A 210 6.41 -14.62 -5.45
N TYR A 211 6.96 -13.43 -5.36
CA TYR A 211 7.56 -12.84 -4.16
C TYR A 211 6.65 -11.82 -3.45
N ILE A 212 5.45 -11.52 -3.97
CA ILE A 212 4.54 -10.50 -3.40
C ILE A 212 4.23 -10.75 -1.91
N GLN A 213 4.06 -12.01 -1.51
CA GLN A 213 3.80 -12.37 -0.11
C GLN A 213 5.05 -12.14 0.79
N SER A 214 6.26 -12.32 0.25
CA SER A 214 7.50 -11.97 0.97
C SER A 214 7.64 -10.45 1.16
N PHE A 215 7.29 -9.66 0.14
CA PHE A 215 7.23 -8.21 0.22
C PHE A 215 6.22 -7.74 1.28
N ARG A 216 4.98 -8.24 1.22
CA ARG A 216 3.92 -7.93 2.21
C ARG A 216 4.36 -8.25 3.64
N ASN A 217 4.93 -9.43 3.86
CA ASN A 217 5.46 -9.82 5.18
C ASN A 217 6.59 -8.88 5.64
N LYS A 218 7.47 -8.43 4.74
CA LYS A 218 8.52 -7.46 5.07
C LYS A 218 7.93 -6.10 5.50
N VAL A 219 6.92 -5.59 4.79
CA VAL A 219 6.23 -4.34 5.14
C VAL A 219 5.54 -4.45 6.49
N PHE A 220 4.66 -5.44 6.68
CA PHE A 220 3.88 -5.54 7.92
C PHE A 220 4.69 -5.91 9.16
N ASN A 221 5.88 -6.48 9.02
CA ASN A 221 6.77 -6.74 10.17
C ASN A 221 7.48 -5.46 10.67
N ASN A 222 7.47 -4.38 9.89
CA ASN A 222 8.06 -3.08 10.28
C ASN A 222 7.01 -2.07 10.78
N VAL A 223 5.73 -2.26 10.45
CA VAL A 223 4.61 -1.47 10.99
C VAL A 223 4.47 -1.71 12.49
N GLY A 224 4.13 -0.66 13.26
CA GLY A 224 3.93 -0.74 14.71
C GLY A 224 5.21 -0.84 15.56
N THR A 225 6.39 -0.71 14.95
CA THR A 225 7.69 -0.80 15.65
C THR A 225 8.12 0.49 16.39
N GLY A 226 7.42 1.61 16.16
CA GLY A 226 7.79 2.93 16.69
C GLY A 226 8.89 3.66 15.91
N VAL A 227 9.33 3.08 14.79
CA VAL A 227 10.17 3.73 13.77
C VAL A 227 9.32 4.00 12.53
N HIS A 228 9.61 5.06 11.77
CA HIS A 228 8.88 5.37 10.54
C HIS A 228 8.99 4.19 9.55
N PRO A 229 7.88 3.61 9.04
CA PRO A 229 7.92 2.37 8.26
C PRO A 229 8.83 2.45 7.03
N ASP A 230 8.88 3.59 6.35
CA ASP A 230 9.77 3.84 5.21
C ASP A 230 11.25 3.84 5.58
N GLU A 231 11.64 4.39 6.74
CA GLU A 231 13.04 4.42 7.17
C GLU A 231 13.52 2.99 7.45
N SER A 232 12.70 2.20 8.14
CA SER A 232 12.97 0.79 8.42
C SER A 232 13.02 -0.08 7.15
N LEU A 233 12.15 0.20 6.17
CA LEU A 233 12.18 -0.49 4.87
C LEU A 233 13.36 -0.04 4.00
N HIS A 234 13.71 1.25 4.01
CA HIS A 234 14.87 1.81 3.32
C HIS A 234 16.17 1.21 3.85
N GLU A 235 16.43 1.29 5.16
CA GLU A 235 17.62 0.72 5.78
C GLU A 235 17.75 -0.78 5.47
N SER A 236 16.64 -1.53 5.60
CA SER A 236 16.70 -2.96 5.35
C SER A 236 16.89 -3.30 3.88
N LEU A 237 16.32 -2.54 2.94
CA LEU A 237 16.48 -2.82 1.51
C LEU A 237 17.84 -2.33 1.01
N GLU A 238 18.39 -1.23 1.53
CA GLU A 238 19.79 -0.85 1.26
C GLU A 238 20.75 -1.95 1.77
N LYS A 239 20.54 -2.46 2.99
CA LYS A 239 21.31 -3.58 3.56
C LYS A 239 21.18 -4.87 2.75
N ASP A 240 19.96 -5.25 2.35
CA ASP A 240 19.71 -6.46 1.56
C ASP A 240 20.30 -6.32 0.14
N LEU A 241 20.29 -5.12 -0.46
CA LEU A 241 20.98 -4.80 -1.73
C LEU A 241 22.51 -4.88 -1.59
N TRP A 242 23.10 -4.34 -0.52
CA TRP A 242 24.54 -4.46 -0.27
C TRP A 242 24.98 -5.91 -0.01
N TYR A 243 24.15 -6.70 0.67
CA TYR A 243 24.39 -8.13 0.86
C TYR A 243 24.35 -8.89 -0.47
N LEU A 244 23.38 -8.59 -1.35
CA LEU A 244 23.34 -9.13 -2.71
C LEU A 244 24.55 -8.69 -3.55
N ALA A 245 25.03 -7.45 -3.38
CA ALA A 245 26.26 -6.98 -4.02
C ALA A 245 27.49 -7.75 -3.50
N GLU A 246 27.64 -7.96 -2.19
CA GLU A 246 28.73 -8.77 -1.63
C GLU A 246 28.69 -10.23 -2.12
N GLN A 247 27.50 -10.83 -2.29
CA GLN A 247 27.37 -12.15 -2.95
C GLN A 247 27.73 -12.13 -4.44
N ALA A 248 27.42 -11.03 -5.14
CA ALA A 248 27.74 -10.85 -6.56
C ALA A 248 29.23 -10.52 -6.83
N LYS A 249 30.02 -10.26 -5.77
CA LYS A 249 31.41 -9.82 -5.85
C LYS A 249 32.28 -10.83 -6.63
N PRO A 250 32.97 -10.39 -7.71
CA PRO A 250 33.69 -11.29 -8.60
C PRO A 250 35.00 -11.81 -7.97
N ASN A 251 34.91 -12.89 -7.19
CA ASN A 251 36.08 -13.65 -6.71
C ASN A 251 36.63 -14.55 -7.83
N ILE A 252 37.24 -13.93 -8.84
CA ILE A 252 37.77 -14.62 -10.03
C ILE A 252 38.98 -15.50 -9.64
N GLU A 253 39.88 -15.01 -8.79
CA GLU A 253 41.09 -15.72 -8.38
C GLU A 253 40.75 -16.96 -7.53
N GLY A 254 39.86 -16.84 -6.55
CA GLY A 254 39.40 -17.97 -5.74
C GLY A 254 38.69 -19.03 -6.58
N ARG A 255 37.84 -18.63 -7.54
CA ARG A 255 37.15 -19.57 -8.44
C ARG A 255 38.09 -20.25 -9.43
N LEU A 256 39.11 -19.55 -9.93
CA LEU A 256 40.19 -20.18 -10.71
C LEU A 256 40.93 -21.23 -9.86
N LEU A 257 41.28 -20.89 -8.61
CA LEU A 257 41.93 -21.82 -7.69
C LEU A 257 41.04 -23.05 -7.42
N GLU A 258 39.74 -22.88 -7.15
CA GLU A 258 38.79 -23.99 -7.02
C GLU A 258 38.71 -24.85 -8.29
N MET A 259 38.75 -24.23 -9.48
CA MET A 259 38.71 -24.96 -10.76
C MET A 259 40.00 -25.76 -11.03
N PHE A 260 41.15 -25.30 -10.54
CA PHE A 260 42.40 -26.08 -10.56
C PHE A 260 42.43 -27.16 -9.47
N LEU A 261 42.06 -26.84 -8.22
CA LEU A 261 42.07 -27.77 -7.09
C LEU A 261 41.07 -28.92 -7.27
N SER A 262 39.89 -28.65 -7.85
CA SER A 262 38.90 -29.69 -8.21
C SER A 262 39.32 -30.58 -9.39
N ASN A 263 40.48 -30.31 -10.01
CA ASN A 263 41.11 -31.14 -11.03
C ASN A 263 42.55 -31.57 -10.64
N LEU A 264 42.92 -31.47 -9.35
CA LEU A 264 44.09 -32.19 -8.82
C LEU A 264 43.90 -33.71 -8.99
N PRO A 265 44.99 -34.49 -9.18
CA PRO A 265 44.91 -35.82 -9.80
C PRO A 265 44.40 -36.91 -8.85
N LEU A 266 43.07 -36.97 -8.68
CA LEU A 266 42.38 -38.25 -8.52
C LEU A 266 42.45 -39.02 -9.86
N PRO A 267 42.55 -40.36 -9.86
CA PRO A 267 42.85 -41.17 -11.06
C PRO A 267 41.64 -41.36 -12.00
N SER A 268 40.82 -40.34 -12.16
CA SER A 268 39.60 -40.31 -12.99
C SER A 268 39.70 -39.21 -14.06
N THR A 269 39.03 -39.42 -15.19
CA THR A 269 38.93 -38.43 -16.28
C THR A 269 38.43 -37.07 -15.78
N VAL A 270 39.00 -35.99 -16.34
CA VAL A 270 38.61 -34.58 -16.11
C VAL A 270 37.10 -34.42 -15.96
N ASN A 271 36.66 -33.81 -14.85
CA ASN A 271 35.24 -33.68 -14.56
C ASN A 271 34.60 -32.59 -15.45
N PRO A 272 33.70 -32.93 -16.39
CA PRO A 272 33.11 -31.96 -17.29
C PRO A 272 32.18 -30.98 -16.55
N PHE A 273 31.61 -31.36 -15.40
CA PHE A 273 30.76 -30.50 -14.61
C PHE A 273 31.55 -29.40 -13.89
N SER A 274 32.72 -29.69 -13.31
CA SER A 274 33.54 -28.65 -12.67
C SER A 274 34.05 -27.62 -13.68
N TYR A 275 34.43 -28.05 -14.88
CA TYR A 275 34.75 -27.13 -15.99
C TYR A 275 33.54 -26.32 -16.46
N PHE A 276 32.36 -26.93 -16.63
CA PHE A 276 31.16 -26.22 -17.07
C PHE A 276 30.67 -25.18 -16.04
N TYR A 277 30.55 -25.58 -14.77
CA TYR A 277 30.15 -24.65 -13.69
C TYR A 277 31.24 -23.61 -13.40
N GLY A 278 32.53 -24.00 -13.46
CA GLY A 278 33.66 -23.09 -13.35
C GLY A 278 33.63 -22.02 -14.43
N ALA A 279 33.61 -22.39 -15.71
CA ALA A 279 33.51 -21.47 -16.84
C ALA A 279 32.27 -20.57 -16.77
N LYS A 280 31.11 -21.12 -16.38
CA LYS A 280 29.88 -20.34 -16.15
C LYS A 280 30.07 -19.31 -15.03
N SER A 281 30.69 -19.70 -13.92
CA SER A 281 30.94 -18.82 -12.77
C SER A 281 31.99 -17.73 -13.05
N LEU A 282 32.91 -17.98 -13.99
CA LEU A 282 33.90 -17.04 -14.49
C LEU A 282 33.27 -16.04 -15.48
N ALA A 283 32.41 -16.50 -16.39
CA ALA A 283 31.64 -15.62 -17.28
C ALA A 283 30.69 -14.69 -16.48
N GLN A 284 30.02 -15.22 -15.44
CA GLN A 284 29.23 -14.42 -14.50
C GLN A 284 30.10 -13.47 -13.67
N GLY A 285 31.30 -13.89 -13.27
CA GLY A 285 32.28 -13.03 -12.61
C GLY A 285 32.70 -11.85 -13.49
N ALA A 286 33.09 -12.11 -14.75
CA ALA A 286 33.47 -11.10 -15.73
C ALA A 286 32.34 -10.09 -15.99
N ALA A 287 31.10 -10.57 -16.18
CA ALA A 287 29.92 -9.70 -16.36
C ALA A 287 29.58 -8.84 -15.12
N ASN A 288 30.13 -9.16 -13.94
CA ASN A 288 30.01 -8.34 -12.74
C ASN A 288 31.20 -7.38 -12.54
N VAL A 289 32.29 -7.47 -13.33
CA VAL A 289 33.44 -6.56 -13.21
C VAL A 289 33.06 -5.12 -13.54
N GLU A 290 32.22 -4.90 -14.56
CA GLU A 290 31.72 -3.56 -14.93
C GLU A 290 30.89 -2.89 -13.81
N LYS A 291 30.38 -3.68 -12.86
CA LYS A 291 29.61 -3.22 -11.69
C LYS A 291 30.49 -2.96 -10.47
N SER A 292 31.81 -3.10 -10.58
CA SER A 292 32.73 -3.03 -9.42
C SER A 292 32.79 -1.66 -8.73
N TRP A 293 32.36 -0.59 -9.40
CA TRP A 293 32.23 0.75 -8.81
C TRP A 293 31.28 0.77 -7.59
N VAL A 294 30.31 -0.13 -7.55
CA VAL A 294 29.38 -0.31 -6.43
C VAL A 294 30.13 -0.62 -5.13
N TYR A 295 31.20 -1.44 -5.17
CA TYR A 295 32.03 -1.73 -3.99
C TYR A 295 32.85 -0.52 -3.52
N VAL A 296 33.16 0.43 -4.40
CA VAL A 296 33.86 1.67 -4.00
C VAL A 296 32.94 2.53 -3.15
N ILE A 297 31.67 2.70 -3.54
CA ILE A 297 30.66 3.39 -2.74
C ILE A 297 30.44 2.67 -1.40
N GLN A 298 30.40 1.33 -1.41
CA GLN A 298 30.28 0.56 -0.17
C GLN A 298 31.47 0.80 0.78
N HIS A 299 32.69 0.88 0.25
CA HIS A 299 33.88 1.20 1.03
C HIS A 299 33.82 2.64 1.56
N MET A 300 33.32 3.60 0.78
CA MET A 300 33.13 4.99 1.23
C MET A 300 32.12 5.07 2.39
N LYS A 301 30.96 4.40 2.29
CA LYS A 301 29.98 4.31 3.41
C LYS A 301 30.49 3.57 4.65
N LYS A 302 31.53 2.73 4.52
CA LYS A 302 32.21 2.05 5.66
C LYS A 302 33.34 2.91 6.28
N LEU A 303 33.58 4.13 5.77
CA LEU A 303 34.62 5.07 6.23
C LEU A 303 34.04 6.42 6.73
N SER A 304 32.73 6.60 6.64
CA SER A 304 31.96 7.75 7.12
C SER A 304 31.24 7.44 8.43
#